data_AF-A0A6B3FJ70-F1
#
_entry.id   AF-A0A6B3FJ70-F1
#
_cell.length_a   1.000
_cell.length_b   1.000
_cell.length_c   1.000
_cell.angle_alpha   90.00
_cell.angle_beta   90.00
_cell.angle_gamma   90.00
#
_symmetry.space_group_name_H-M   'P 1'
#
loop_
_entity.id
_entity.type
_entity.pdbx_description
1 polymer ?
#
loop_
_entity_poly.entity_id
_entity_poly.type
_entity_poly.pdbx_seq_one_letter_code
_entity_poly.pdbx_strand_id
1 'polypeptide(L)'
;TAAFRLLEMGPVVGQRTWGGVVGMTGRHRLGDGTSITVPMNAAWFDTYGWSVENHGVEPDVEALRTPLDWAEGRYAVLDDAVRLALDLLAAHPAATPPSYDTAPDLRRPPLPPR
;
A
#
# COMPACT_ATOMS: atom_id res chain seq x y z
N THR A 1 3.28 -1.94 0.43
CA THR A 1 2.84 -3.08 1.27
C THR A 1 3.09 -2.82 2.74
N ALA A 2 4.33 -2.55 3.20
CA ALA A 2 4.61 -2.24 4.62
C ALA A 2 3.69 -1.15 5.20
N ALA A 3 3.64 0.03 4.57
CA ALA A 3 2.78 1.14 5.00
C ALA A 3 1.28 0.81 4.94
N PHE A 4 0.84 -0.03 4.00
CA PHE A 4 -0.57 -0.42 3.88
C PHE A 4 -1.03 -1.26 5.08
N ARG A 5 -0.14 -2.14 5.55
CA ARG A 5 -0.38 -2.92 6.78
C ARG A 5 -0.24 -2.11 8.05
N LEU A 6 0.81 -1.28 8.14
CA LEU A 6 1.05 -0.41 9.30
C LEU A 6 -0.10 0.56 9.55
N LEU A 7 -0.75 1.01 8.48
CA LEU A 7 -1.90 1.92 8.54
C LEU A 7 -3.25 1.18 8.56
N GLU A 8 -3.23 -0.16 8.70
CA GLU A 8 -4.41 -1.00 8.81
C GLU A 8 -5.44 -0.77 7.67
N MET A 9 -4.95 -0.50 6.45
CA MET A 9 -5.81 -0.16 5.31
C MET A 9 -6.51 -1.38 4.70
N GLY A 10 -6.13 -2.59 5.11
CA GLY A 10 -6.70 -3.86 4.66
C GLY A 10 -5.64 -4.96 4.50
N PRO A 11 -6.04 -6.19 4.14
CA PRO A 11 -5.09 -7.27 3.91
C PRO A 11 -4.35 -7.11 2.58
N VAL A 12 -3.09 -7.54 2.56
CA VAL A 12 -2.24 -7.63 1.36
C VAL A 12 -2.26 -9.06 0.82
N VAL A 13 -2.62 -9.20 -0.46
CA VAL A 13 -2.67 -10.49 -1.16
C VAL A 13 -1.54 -10.57 -2.19
N GLY A 14 -0.80 -11.67 -2.24
CA GLY A 14 0.24 -11.88 -3.26
C GLY A 14 1.42 -12.71 -2.77
N GLN A 15 2.63 -12.30 -3.12
CA GLN A 15 3.89 -12.94 -2.70
C GLN A 15 4.75 -11.94 -1.93
N ARG A 16 5.69 -12.46 -1.14
CA ARG A 16 6.69 -11.65 -0.44
C ARG A 16 7.38 -10.68 -1.39
N THR A 17 7.52 -9.42 -0.97
CA THR A 17 8.21 -8.41 -1.77
C THR A 17 9.72 -8.66 -1.82
N TRP A 18 10.42 -8.02 -2.76
CA TRP A 18 11.86 -8.21 -2.96
C TRP A 18 12.72 -7.83 -1.75
N GLY A 19 12.36 -6.75 -1.03
CA GLY A 19 13.11 -6.31 0.15
C GLY A 19 14.35 -5.47 -0.12
N GLY A 20 14.43 -4.73 -1.24
CA GLY A 20 15.43 -3.68 -1.41
C GLY A 20 14.89 -2.34 -0.96
N VAL A 21 15.17 -1.97 0.29
CA VAL A 21 14.71 -0.74 0.95
C VAL A 21 15.87 0.17 1.40
N VAL A 22 17.11 -0.16 1.06
CA VAL A 22 18.21 0.82 1.10
C VAL A 22 18.17 1.68 -0.15
N GLY A 23 17.57 2.87 -0.01
CA GLY A 23 17.46 3.86 -1.06
C GLY A 23 18.77 4.56 -1.39
N MET A 24 18.77 5.31 -2.49
CA MET A 24 19.91 6.07 -2.98
C MET A 24 19.55 7.55 -3.13
N THR A 25 20.52 8.43 -2.88
CA THR A 25 20.43 9.86 -3.18
C THR A 25 21.48 10.26 -4.22
N GLY A 26 21.13 11.11 -5.18
CA GLY A 26 22.09 11.67 -6.14
C GLY A 26 22.39 10.80 -7.36
N ARG A 27 23.17 11.36 -8.31
CA ARG A 27 23.69 10.69 -9.50
C ARG A 27 25.21 10.73 -9.45
N HIS A 28 25.85 9.57 -9.38
CA HIS A 28 27.30 9.46 -9.44
C HIS A 28 27.69 9.09 -10.88
N ARG A 29 28.20 10.07 -11.64
CA ARG A 29 28.73 9.84 -12.99
C ARG A 29 30.27 9.83 -12.95
N LEU A 30 30.86 8.79 -13.52
CA LEU A 30 32.31 8.59 -13.56
C LEU A 30 32.94 9.31 -14.76
N GLY A 31 34.27 9.37 -14.79
CA GLY A 31 35.05 10.06 -15.83
C GLY A 31 34.90 9.47 -17.23
N ASP A 32 34.49 8.20 -17.33
CA ASP A 32 34.17 7.50 -18.58
C ASP A 32 32.70 7.66 -19.01
N GLY A 33 31.90 8.43 -18.26
CA GLY A 33 30.49 8.68 -18.53
C GLY A 33 29.53 7.62 -17.96
N THR A 34 30.03 6.54 -17.37
CA THR A 34 29.19 5.53 -16.71
C THR A 34 28.53 6.11 -15.46
N SER A 35 27.36 5.59 -15.09
CA SER A 35 26.64 6.00 -13.88
C SER A 35 26.57 4.86 -12.90
N ILE A 36 26.90 5.13 -11.63
CA ILE A 36 26.81 4.15 -10.56
C ILE A 36 25.71 4.54 -9.58
N THR A 37 25.19 3.52 -8.90
CA THR A 37 24.21 3.68 -7.84
C THR A 37 24.76 3.21 -6.51
N VAL A 38 24.76 4.07 -5.50
CA VAL A 38 25.28 3.75 -4.16
C VAL A 38 24.12 3.76 -3.15
N PRO A 39 23.83 2.64 -2.48
CA PRO A 39 22.82 2.59 -1.44
C PRO A 39 23.29 3.42 -0.23
N MET A 40 22.50 4.41 0.18
CA MET A 40 22.88 5.38 1.23
C MET A 40 21.82 5.57 2.33
N ASN A 41 20.56 5.25 2.07
CA ASN A 41 19.46 5.52 3.00
C ASN A 41 18.70 4.24 3.33
N ALA A 42 19.02 3.60 4.45
CA ALA A 42 18.27 2.43 4.91
C ALA A 42 16.86 2.85 5.38
N ALA A 43 15.83 2.12 4.97
CA ALA A 43 14.48 2.31 5.50
C ALA A 43 14.30 1.62 6.86
N TRP A 44 13.63 2.31 7.77
CA TRP A 44 13.17 1.77 9.05
C TRP A 44 11.66 1.92 9.15
N PHE A 45 10.99 0.92 9.69
CA PHE A 45 9.55 0.92 9.92
C PHE A 45 9.23 0.49 11.35
N ASP A 46 8.18 1.03 11.96
CA ASP A 46 7.83 0.79 13.37
C ASP A 46 7.68 -0.71 13.71
N THR A 47 6.94 -1.45 12.89
CA THR A 47 6.76 -2.91 13.10
C THR A 47 7.89 -3.77 12.55
N TYR A 48 8.69 -3.29 11.59
CA TYR A 48 9.70 -4.12 10.90
C TYR A 48 11.15 -3.78 11.27
N GLY A 49 11.39 -2.69 11.98
CA GLY A 49 12.71 -2.13 12.20
C GLY A 49 13.50 -2.00 10.88
N TRP A 50 14.74 -2.50 10.89
CA TRP A 50 15.63 -2.56 9.72
C TRP A 50 15.50 -3.85 8.90
N SER A 51 14.64 -4.78 9.32
CA SER A 51 14.64 -6.18 8.81
C SER A 51 14.06 -6.35 7.41
N VAL A 52 13.47 -5.30 6.83
CA VAL A 52 12.88 -5.38 5.49
C VAL A 52 13.95 -5.53 4.42
N GLU A 53 15.15 -5.00 4.65
CA GLU A 53 16.27 -5.16 3.71
C GLU A 53 16.68 -6.63 3.58
N ASN A 54 16.86 -7.12 2.34
CA ASN A 54 17.17 -8.51 1.99
C ASN A 54 16.10 -9.56 2.37
N HIS A 55 14.96 -9.15 2.92
CA HIS A 55 13.87 -10.05 3.26
C HIS A 55 12.58 -9.68 2.54
N GLY A 56 12.18 -8.41 2.61
CA GLY A 56 10.92 -7.92 2.11
C GLY A 56 9.82 -8.00 3.15
N VAL A 57 8.58 -8.00 2.66
CA VAL A 57 7.37 -7.93 3.49
C VAL A 57 6.47 -9.08 3.05
N GLU A 58 6.15 -9.97 3.98
CA GLU A 58 5.20 -11.07 3.73
C GLU A 58 3.81 -10.53 3.42
N PRO A 59 3.01 -11.17 2.56
CA PRO A 59 1.60 -10.86 2.41
C PRO A 59 0.80 -11.37 3.62
N ASP A 60 -0.45 -10.91 3.77
CA ASP A 60 -1.39 -11.47 4.75
C ASP A 60 -2.07 -12.73 4.19
N VAL A 61 -2.23 -12.79 2.87
CA VAL A 61 -2.68 -13.97 2.12
C VAL A 61 -1.72 -14.26 0.99
N GLU A 62 -1.07 -15.41 1.03
CA GLU A 62 -0.22 -15.87 -0.06
C GLU A 62 -1.07 -16.28 -1.26
N ALA A 63 -0.76 -15.70 -2.42
CA ALA A 63 -1.32 -16.08 -3.69
C ALA A 63 -0.19 -16.17 -4.72
N LEU A 64 -0.01 -17.33 -5.31
CA LEU A 64 1.00 -17.59 -6.35
C LEU A 64 0.30 -17.70 -7.70
N ARG A 65 0.78 -16.95 -8.69
CA ARG A 65 0.41 -17.18 -10.09
C ARG A 65 1.38 -18.18 -10.70
N THR A 66 0.93 -19.41 -10.88
CA THR A 66 1.76 -20.51 -11.39
C THR A 66 2.07 -20.34 -12.89
N PRO A 67 3.11 -21.00 -13.43
CA PRO A 67 3.37 -20.99 -14.88
C PRO A 67 2.19 -21.44 -15.72
N LEU A 68 1.38 -22.38 -15.21
CA LEU A 68 0.16 -22.82 -15.87
C LEU A 68 -0.91 -21.71 -15.87
N ASP A 69 -1.08 -20.98 -14.77
CA ASP A 69 -1.98 -19.82 -14.72
C ASP A 69 -1.55 -18.73 -15.71
N TRP A 70 -0.24 -18.55 -15.89
CA TRP A 70 0.30 -17.68 -16.94
C TRP A 70 -0.05 -18.18 -18.34
N ALA A 71 0.17 -19.47 -18.61
CA ALA A 71 -0.10 -20.08 -19.91
C ALA A 71 -1.59 -20.03 -20.28
N GLU A 72 -2.48 -20.16 -19.29
CA GLU A 72 -3.92 -20.21 -19.48
C GLU A 72 -4.63 -18.87 -19.23
N GLY A 73 -3.86 -17.79 -19.01
CA GLY A 73 -4.42 -16.45 -18.80
C GLY A 73 -5.22 -16.28 -17.51
N ARG A 74 -5.02 -17.15 -16.51
CA ARG A 74 -5.63 -17.01 -15.17
C ARG A 74 -4.88 -15.99 -14.32
N TYR A 75 -5.62 -15.24 -13.52
CA TYR A 75 -5.09 -14.17 -12.66
C TYR A 75 -5.32 -14.48 -11.18
N ALA A 76 -4.81 -15.62 -10.71
CA ALA A 76 -5.05 -16.16 -9.37
C ALA A 76 -4.93 -15.11 -8.24
N VAL A 77 -3.89 -14.27 -8.27
CA VAL A 77 -3.68 -13.21 -7.26
C VAL A 77 -4.84 -12.19 -7.24
N LEU A 78 -5.32 -11.78 -8.41
CA LEU A 78 -6.43 -10.84 -8.53
C LEU A 78 -7.75 -11.51 -8.11
N ASP A 79 -7.97 -12.74 -8.57
CA ASP A 79 -9.17 -13.50 -8.25
C ASP A 79 -9.31 -13.71 -6.73
N ASP A 80 -8.23 -14.12 -6.06
CA ASP A 80 -8.20 -14.26 -4.60
C ASP A 80 -8.38 -12.92 -3.87
N ALA A 81 -7.78 -11.84 -4.37
CA ALA A 81 -7.94 -10.52 -3.77
C ALA A 81 -9.38 -10.00 -3.88
N VAL A 82 -10.03 -10.19 -5.03
CA VAL A 82 -11.43 -9.81 -5.24
C VAL A 82 -12.34 -10.64 -4.35
N ARG A 83 -12.14 -11.96 -4.31
CA ARG A 83 -12.93 -12.85 -3.44
C ARG A 83 -12.80 -12.43 -1.98
N LEU A 84 -11.59 -12.21 -1.48
CA LEU A 84 -11.35 -11.75 -0.12
C LEU A 84 -12.01 -10.39 0.16
N ALA A 85 -11.94 -9.45 -0.78
CA ALA A 85 -12.57 -8.14 -0.62
C ALA A 85 -14.11 -8.26 -0.51
N LEU A 86 -14.73 -9.15 -1.30
CA LEU A 86 -16.16 -9.41 -1.23
C LEU A 86 -16.55 -10.10 0.09
N ASP A 87 -15.77 -11.08 0.54
CA ASP A 87 -15.98 -11.76 1.83
C ASP A 87 -15.89 -10.76 3.00
N LEU A 88 -14.90 -9.86 2.97
CA LEU A 88 -14.74 -8.81 3.97
C LEU A 88 -15.87 -7.79 3.94
N LEU A 89 -16.34 -7.38 2.75
CA LEU A 89 -17.47 -6.47 2.61
C LEU A 89 -18.78 -7.08 3.15
N ALA A 90 -18.98 -8.39 2.94
CA ALA A 90 -20.13 -9.10 3.48
C ALA A 90 -20.09 -9.19 5.01
N ALA A 91 -18.91 -9.44 5.59
CA ALA A 91 -18.71 -9.50 7.04
C ALA A 91 -18.70 -8.12 7.71
N HIS A 92 -18.17 -7.11 7.03
CA HIS A 92 -18.01 -5.74 7.51
C HIS A 92 -18.57 -4.78 6.44
N PRO A 93 -19.89 -4.50 6.48
CA PRO A 93 -20.51 -3.61 5.52
C PRO A 93 -19.84 -2.24 5.48
N ALA A 94 -19.82 -1.62 4.29
CA ALA A 94 -19.22 -0.31 4.10
C ALA A 94 -19.80 0.74 5.05
N ALA A 95 -18.93 1.62 5.56
CA ALA A 95 -19.36 2.74 6.39
C ALA A 95 -20.35 3.61 5.63
N THR A 96 -21.47 3.94 6.27
CA THR A 96 -22.46 4.89 5.74
C THR A 96 -22.15 6.26 6.32
N PRO A 97 -22.06 7.34 5.51
CA PRO A 97 -21.85 8.67 6.04
C PRO A 97 -23.00 9.07 6.96
N PRO A 98 -22.75 9.86 8.01
CA PRO A 98 -23.81 10.39 8.86
C PRO A 98 -24.73 11.31 8.04
N SER A 99 -25.99 11.46 8.48
CA SER A 99 -26.90 12.42 7.86
C SER A 99 -26.44 13.87 8.12
N TYR A 100 -26.90 14.79 7.27
CA TYR A 100 -26.63 16.23 7.43
C TYR A 100 -27.56 16.90 8.46
N ASP A 101 -28.42 16.16 9.14
CA ASP A 101 -29.43 16.73 10.05
C ASP A 101 -28.81 17.49 11.23
N THR A 102 -27.59 17.10 11.62
CA THR A 102 -26.81 17.75 12.69
C THR A 102 -25.61 18.53 12.17
N ALA A 103 -25.53 18.79 10.86
CA ALA A 103 -24.43 19.54 10.29
C ALA A 103 -24.44 20.99 10.82
N PRO A 104 -23.28 21.55 11.25
CA PRO A 104 -23.23 22.92 11.75
C PRO A 104 -23.57 23.91 10.63
N ASP A 105 -24.47 24.85 10.94
CA ASP A 105 -24.77 25.96 10.04
C ASP A 105 -23.64 27.00 10.09
N LEU A 106 -22.80 27.00 9.06
CA LEU A 106 -21.68 27.94 8.91
C LEU A 106 -22.04 29.19 8.10
N ARG A 107 -23.34 29.42 7.80
CA ARG A 107 -23.76 30.63 7.08
C ARG A 107 -23.43 31.87 7.89
N ARG A 108 -22.97 32.91 7.19
CA ARG A 108 -22.71 34.22 7.80
C ARG A 108 -24.02 34.79 8.38
N PRO A 109 -24.03 35.31 9.61
CA PRO A 109 -25.19 36.02 10.15
C PRO A 109 -25.62 37.19 9.24
N PRO A 110 -26.92 37.54 9.22
CA PRO A 110 -27.39 38.71 8.47
C PRO A 110 -26.71 39.97 8.98
N LEU A 111 -26.36 40.87 8.06
CA LEU A 111 -25.77 42.17 8.41
C LEU A 111 -26.78 43.01 9.20
N PRO A 112 -26.33 43.84 10.15
CA PRO A 112 -27.22 44.78 10.85
C PRO A 112 -27.82 45.81 9.88
N PRO A 113 -29.02 46.35 10.18
CA PRO A 113 -29.66 47.37 9.34
C PRO A 113 -28.82 48.65 9.28
N ARG A 114 -28.94 49.36 8.15
CA ARG A 114 -28.27 50.66 7.91
C ARG A 114 -28.90 51.78 8.73
#